data_AF-A0A9D2DY84-F1
#
_entry.id   AF-A0A9D2DY84-F1
#
_cell.length_a   1.000
_cell.length_b   1.000
_cell.length_c   1.000
_cell.angle_alpha   90.00
_cell.angle_beta   90.00
_cell.angle_gamma   90.00
#
_symmetry.space_group_name_H-M   'P 1'
#
loop_
_entity.id
_entity.type
_entity.pdbx_description
1 polymer ?
#
loop_
_entity_poly.entity_id
_entity_poly.type
_entity_poly.pdbx_seq_one_letter_code
_entity_poly.pdbx_strand_id
1 'polypeptide(L)'
;MNRTRQIREHKPYARGDLIVYVLIVALIVALFCIYLGRQAQEADGITVEVHGEVVYRYEFGSGGTISAGWEDRVSEERGDVLQVRIETASGHNVIAIDEAARTVRIQDADCSRQKDCTHMQAIGEGGDVIVCIPHGLTVTSLQGEDLSRPEIG
;
A
#
# COMPACT_ATOMS: atom_id res chain seq x y z
N MET A 1 -15.57 -31.84 59.01
CA MET A 1 -16.29 -31.78 57.71
C MET A 1 -15.32 -31.21 56.68
N ASN A 2 -14.76 -32.04 55.79
CA ASN A 2 -13.58 -31.71 54.98
C ASN A 2 -13.93 -30.82 53.77
N ARG A 3 -13.43 -29.57 53.77
CA ARG A 3 -13.57 -28.56 52.69
C ARG A 3 -13.04 -29.00 51.32
N THR A 4 -12.18 -30.01 51.27
CA THR A 4 -11.53 -30.50 50.06
C THR A 4 -12.46 -31.25 49.09
N ARG A 5 -13.64 -31.71 49.54
CA ARG A 5 -14.59 -32.44 48.68
C ARG A 5 -15.47 -31.49 47.85
N GLN A 6 -15.74 -30.29 48.36
CA GLN A 6 -16.61 -29.29 47.72
C GLN A 6 -15.99 -28.69 46.45
N ILE A 7 -14.66 -28.64 46.36
CA ILE A 7 -13.94 -28.08 45.22
C ILE A 7 -14.01 -29.01 43.99
N ARG A 8 -14.32 -30.30 44.18
CA ARG A 8 -14.28 -31.32 43.11
C ARG A 8 -15.60 -31.49 42.34
N GLU A 9 -16.69 -30.90 42.83
CA GLU A 9 -18.05 -31.12 42.30
C GLU A 9 -18.63 -29.91 41.55
N HIS A 10 -17.96 -28.75 41.59
CA HIS A 10 -18.36 -27.63 40.75
C HIS A 10 -17.88 -27.87 39.32
N LYS A 11 -18.82 -28.21 38.43
CA LYS A 11 -18.59 -28.16 36.99
C LYS A 11 -18.02 -26.78 36.67
N PRO A 12 -16.88 -26.68 35.98
CA PRO A 12 -16.18 -25.41 35.81
C PRO A 12 -16.99 -24.36 35.03
N TYR A 13 -18.03 -24.80 34.31
CA TYR A 13 -18.93 -23.92 33.55
C TYR A 13 -20.38 -24.36 33.66
N ALA A 14 -21.28 -23.40 33.85
CA ALA A 14 -22.72 -23.62 33.69
C ALA A 14 -23.03 -23.85 32.20
N ARG A 15 -24.01 -24.71 31.87
CA ARG A 15 -24.32 -25.07 30.47
C ARG A 15 -24.64 -23.86 29.57
N GLY A 16 -25.16 -22.78 30.15
CA GLY A 16 -25.43 -21.52 29.43
C GLY A 16 -24.16 -20.72 29.11
N ASP A 17 -23.17 -20.74 30.01
CA ASP A 17 -21.91 -20.04 29.84
C ASP A 17 -21.08 -20.64 28.67
N LEU A 18 -21.15 -21.96 28.53
CA LEU A 18 -20.53 -22.67 27.40
C LEU A 18 -21.09 -22.22 26.04
N ILE A 19 -22.40 -21.94 25.94
CA ILE A 19 -23.03 -21.47 24.70
C ILE A 19 -22.50 -20.08 24.33
N VAL A 20 -22.35 -19.20 25.33
CA VAL A 20 -21.82 -17.86 25.13
C VAL A 20 -20.38 -17.92 24.63
N TYR A 21 -19.53 -18.76 25.22
CA TYR A 21 -18.15 -18.92 24.75
C TYR A 21 -18.06 -19.46 23.31
N VAL A 22 -18.90 -20.42 22.94
CA VAL A 22 -18.95 -20.93 21.56
C VAL A 22 -19.38 -19.84 20.58
N LEU A 23 -20.37 -19.02 20.93
CA LEU A 23 -20.80 -17.89 20.11
C LEU A 23 -19.69 -16.84 19.93
N ILE A 24 -18.95 -16.53 21.00
CA ILE A 24 -17.83 -15.58 20.94
C ILE A 24 -16.72 -16.12 20.02
N VAL A 25 -16.35 -17.40 20.16
CA VAL A 25 -15.35 -18.02 19.28
C VAL A 25 -15.82 -18.02 17.83
N ALA A 26 -17.09 -18.36 17.57
CA ALA A 26 -17.65 -18.33 16.23
C ALA A 26 -17.62 -16.92 15.61
N LEU A 27 -17.93 -15.89 16.41
CA LEU A 27 -17.83 -14.49 15.97
C LEU A 27 -16.39 -14.10 15.63
N ILE A 28 -15.43 -14.45 16.47
CA ILE A 28 -13.99 -14.18 16.23
C ILE A 28 -13.55 -14.85 14.93
N VAL A 29 -13.89 -16.13 14.73
CA VAL A 29 -13.57 -16.87 13.51
C VAL A 29 -14.22 -16.22 12.29
N ALA A 30 -15.50 -15.83 12.36
CA ALA A 30 -16.20 -15.17 11.26
C ALA A 30 -15.53 -13.84 10.88
N LEU A 31 -15.17 -13.00 11.86
CA LEU A 31 -14.45 -11.75 11.62
C LEU A 31 -13.07 -12.00 11.01
N PHE A 32 -12.36 -13.03 11.46
CA PHE A 32 -11.04 -13.39 10.91
C PHE A 32 -11.15 -13.89 9.47
N CYS A 33 -12.17 -14.70 9.15
CA CYS A 33 -12.44 -15.13 7.77
C CYS A 33 -12.79 -13.96 6.86
N ILE A 34 -13.58 -12.99 7.34
CA ILE A 34 -13.88 -11.76 6.58
C ILE A 34 -12.61 -10.96 6.34
N TYR A 35 -11.78 -10.78 7.36
CA TYR A 35 -10.52 -10.03 7.25
C TYR A 35 -9.55 -10.68 6.24
N LEU A 36 -9.33 -11.99 6.35
CA LEU A 36 -8.47 -12.75 5.42
C LEU A 36 -9.05 -12.84 4.00
N GLY A 37 -10.37 -12.76 3.86
CA GLY A 37 -11.05 -12.81 2.58
C GLY A 37 -11.06 -11.49 1.81
N ARG A 38 -10.62 -10.37 2.43
CA ARG A 38 -10.42 -9.12 1.70
C ARG A 38 -9.21 -9.29 0.79
N GLN A 39 -9.45 -9.60 -0.48
CA GLN A 39 -8.42 -9.48 -1.50
C GLN A 39 -8.08 -8.00 -1.65
N ALA A 40 -6.80 -7.69 -1.55
CA ALA A 40 -6.31 -6.38 -1.94
C ALA A 40 -6.65 -6.16 -3.42
N GLN A 41 -7.26 -5.02 -3.72
CA GLN A 41 -7.54 -4.67 -5.11
C GLN A 41 -6.23 -4.24 -5.74
N GLU A 42 -5.82 -4.96 -6.79
CA GLU A 42 -4.67 -4.58 -7.60
C GLU A 42 -4.82 -3.15 -8.11
N ALA A 43 -3.73 -2.38 -8.11
CA ALA A 43 -3.72 -1.02 -8.62
C ALA A 43 -3.82 -1.03 -10.16
N ASP A 44 -4.54 -0.07 -10.73
CA ASP A 44 -4.65 0.10 -12.19
C ASP A 44 -3.40 0.80 -12.78
N GLY A 45 -2.58 1.38 -11.92
CA GLY A 45 -1.40 2.14 -12.30
C GLY A 45 -0.80 2.87 -11.11
N ILE A 46 -0.02 3.92 -11.40
CA ILE A 46 0.53 4.84 -10.42
C ILE A 46 0.37 6.29 -10.87
N THR A 47 0.32 7.17 -9.89
CA THR A 47 0.49 8.61 -10.08
C THR A 47 1.72 9.05 -9.29
N VAL A 48 2.57 9.84 -9.92
CA VAL A 48 3.75 10.42 -9.29
C VAL A 48 3.54 11.92 -9.18
N GLU A 49 3.71 12.41 -7.96
CA GLU A 49 3.60 13.80 -7.62
C GLU A 49 4.92 14.33 -7.09
N VAL A 50 5.25 15.57 -7.44
CA VAL A 50 6.37 16.32 -6.86
C VAL A 50 5.81 17.58 -6.24
N HIS A 51 5.97 17.72 -4.92
CA HIS A 51 5.38 18.82 -4.14
C HIS A 51 3.85 18.98 -4.31
N GLY A 52 3.15 17.87 -4.54
CA GLY A 52 1.68 17.83 -4.73
C GLY A 52 1.21 18.19 -6.14
N GLU A 53 2.12 18.39 -7.09
CA GLU A 53 1.80 18.51 -8.51
C GLU A 53 2.00 17.15 -9.19
N VAL A 54 0.99 16.66 -9.91
CA VAL A 54 1.10 15.42 -10.70
C VAL A 54 2.07 15.67 -11.86
N VAL A 55 3.20 14.96 -11.85
CA VAL A 55 4.26 15.11 -12.88
C VAL A 55 4.26 13.97 -13.88
N TYR A 56 3.80 12.80 -13.44
CA TYR A 56 3.81 11.59 -14.24
C TYR A 56 2.68 10.67 -13.81
N ARG A 57 2.00 10.06 -14.78
CA ARG A 57 0.99 9.03 -14.56
C ARG A 57 1.34 7.82 -15.38
N TYR A 58 1.20 6.63 -14.83
CA TYR A 58 1.39 5.40 -15.55
C TYR A 58 0.22 4.47 -15.31
N GLU A 59 -0.32 3.89 -16.36
CA GLU A 59 -1.39 2.90 -16.32
C GLU A 59 -0.86 1.57 -16.85
N PHE A 60 -1.06 0.49 -16.09
CA PHE A 60 -0.58 -0.83 -16.49
C PHE A 60 -1.26 -1.28 -17.79
N GLY A 61 -0.46 -1.47 -18.84
CA GLY A 61 -0.92 -1.86 -20.18
C GLY A 61 -1.23 -0.70 -21.13
N SER A 62 -1.45 0.51 -20.61
CA SER A 62 -1.67 1.71 -21.44
C SER A 62 -0.40 2.54 -21.62
N GLY A 63 0.51 2.53 -20.63
CA GLY A 63 1.78 3.25 -20.65
C GLY A 63 1.79 4.53 -19.80
N GLY A 64 2.87 5.30 -19.94
CA GLY A 64 3.12 6.54 -19.20
C GLY A 64 2.62 7.80 -19.89
N THR A 65 2.24 8.79 -19.10
CA THR A 65 1.89 10.15 -19.52
C THR A 65 2.64 11.15 -18.65
N ILE A 66 3.43 12.02 -19.28
CA ILE A 66 4.17 13.10 -18.61
C ILE A 66 3.30 14.36 -18.61
N SER A 67 3.22 15.05 -17.48
CA SER A 67 2.50 16.31 -17.37
C SER A 67 3.22 17.44 -18.09
N ALA A 68 2.45 18.42 -18.59
CA ALA A 68 3.00 19.58 -19.28
C ALA A 68 3.99 20.35 -18.38
N GLY A 69 5.17 20.68 -18.90
CA GLY A 69 6.24 21.37 -18.16
C GLY A 69 7.26 20.44 -17.48
N TRP A 70 7.08 19.12 -17.60
CA TRP A 70 7.98 18.10 -17.03
C TRP A 70 8.68 17.25 -18.10
N GLU A 71 8.48 17.53 -19.39
CA GLU A 71 9.00 16.74 -20.52
C GLU A 71 10.52 16.64 -20.53
N ASP A 72 11.22 17.70 -20.11
CA ASP A 72 12.69 17.72 -20.05
C ASP A 72 13.26 17.12 -18.74
N ARG A 73 12.38 16.79 -17.79
CA ARG A 73 12.75 16.36 -16.43
C ARG A 73 12.33 14.94 -16.10
N VAL A 74 11.48 14.35 -16.94
CA VAL A 74 11.01 12.98 -16.82
C VAL A 74 11.49 12.22 -18.06
N SER A 75 12.26 11.16 -17.84
CA SER A 75 12.73 10.30 -18.92
C SER A 75 12.36 8.85 -18.66
N GLU A 76 11.91 8.18 -19.71
CA GLU A 76 11.56 6.75 -19.69
C GLU A 76 12.64 5.93 -20.41
N GLU A 77 13.11 4.87 -19.77
CA GLU A 77 14.00 3.88 -20.35
C GLU A 77 13.36 2.49 -20.23
N ARG A 78 13.09 1.86 -21.38
CA ARG A 78 12.42 0.56 -21.43
C ARG A 78 13.45 -0.56 -21.61
N GLY A 79 13.60 -1.40 -20.58
CA GLY A 79 14.39 -2.63 -20.60
C GLY A 79 13.56 -3.83 -20.14
N ASP A 80 14.12 -4.67 -19.25
CA ASP A 80 13.37 -5.76 -18.60
C ASP A 80 12.25 -5.21 -17.70
N VAL A 81 12.48 -4.05 -17.10
CA VAL A 81 11.49 -3.23 -16.38
C VAL A 81 11.49 -1.83 -17.00
N LEU A 82 10.38 -1.12 -16.91
CA LEU A 82 10.32 0.28 -17.31
C LEU A 82 10.93 1.14 -16.20
N GLN A 83 11.98 1.88 -16.52
CA GLN A 83 12.61 2.84 -15.60
C GLN A 83 12.15 4.26 -15.94
N VAL A 84 11.61 4.95 -14.96
CA VAL A 84 11.17 6.34 -15.06
C VAL A 84 12.03 7.17 -14.15
N ARG A 85 12.88 8.02 -14.73
CA ARG A 85 13.73 8.94 -13.98
C ARG A 85 13.07 10.30 -13.91
N ILE A 86 12.96 10.84 -12.69
CA ILE A 86 12.36 12.14 -12.40
C ILE A 86 13.42 13.04 -11.76
N GLU A 87 13.72 14.14 -12.43
CA GLU A 87 14.66 15.17 -11.97
C GLU A 87 13.90 16.30 -11.24
N THR A 88 14.10 16.41 -9.94
CA THR A 88 13.55 17.49 -9.10
C THR A 88 14.57 18.62 -8.90
N ALA A 89 14.18 19.74 -8.27
CA ALA A 89 15.14 20.79 -7.94
C ALA A 89 16.12 20.36 -6.83
N SER A 90 15.77 19.33 -6.06
CA SER A 90 16.49 18.85 -4.89
C SER A 90 17.33 17.60 -5.15
N GLY A 91 17.25 17.01 -6.35
CA GLY A 91 17.85 15.72 -6.68
C GLY A 91 16.92 14.91 -7.59
N HIS A 92 17.15 13.61 -7.70
CA HIS A 92 16.44 12.72 -8.61
C HIS A 92 15.94 11.44 -7.95
N ASN A 93 14.93 10.84 -8.57
CA ASN A 93 14.45 9.50 -8.26
C ASN A 93 14.33 8.68 -9.55
N VAL A 94 14.73 7.41 -9.49
CA VAL A 94 14.50 6.43 -10.54
C VAL A 94 13.47 5.44 -10.03
N ILE A 95 12.32 5.40 -10.70
CA ILE A 95 11.20 4.52 -10.41
C ILE A 95 11.29 3.33 -11.38
N ALA A 96 11.23 2.12 -10.86
CA ALA A 96 11.15 0.90 -11.66
C ALA A 96 9.72 0.35 -11.61
N ILE A 97 9.15 0.15 -12.79
CA ILE A 97 7.80 -0.37 -13.02
C ILE A 97 7.94 -1.75 -13.67
N ASP A 98 7.47 -2.77 -12.96
CA ASP A 98 7.36 -4.15 -13.44
C ASP A 98 5.93 -4.38 -13.95
N GLU A 99 5.77 -4.36 -15.28
CA GLU A 99 4.47 -4.53 -15.93
C GLU A 99 3.90 -5.95 -15.73
N ALA A 100 4.77 -6.96 -15.63
CA ALA A 100 4.35 -8.35 -15.49
C ALA A 100 3.86 -8.66 -14.08
N ALA A 101 4.56 -8.14 -13.07
CA ALA A 101 4.16 -8.25 -11.67
C ALA A 101 3.13 -7.20 -11.23
N ARG A 102 2.83 -6.20 -12.07
CA ARG A 102 2.00 -5.02 -11.74
C ARG A 102 2.48 -4.31 -10.47
N THR A 103 3.80 -4.15 -10.33
CA THR A 103 4.41 -3.51 -9.16
C THR A 103 5.34 -2.36 -9.53
N VAL A 104 5.49 -1.42 -8.60
CA VAL A 104 6.31 -0.22 -8.73
C VAL A 104 7.17 -0.05 -7.50
N ARG A 105 8.43 0.34 -7.68
CA ARG A 105 9.34 0.68 -6.57
C ARG A 105 10.30 1.79 -6.97
N ILE A 106 10.88 2.47 -5.99
CA ILE A 106 12.02 3.35 -6.25
C ILE A 106 13.27 2.48 -6.31
N GLN A 107 13.92 2.46 -7.48
CA GLN A 107 15.15 1.71 -7.72
C GLN A 107 16.38 2.46 -7.24
N ASP A 108 16.44 3.78 -7.47
CA ASP A 108 17.54 4.64 -7.02
C ASP A 108 17.06 6.06 -6.70
N ALA A 109 17.82 6.75 -5.85
CA ALA A 109 17.63 8.14 -5.49
C ALA A 109 18.92 8.74 -4.91
N ASP A 110 19.10 10.06 -5.00
CA ASP A 110 20.18 10.80 -4.33
C ASP A 110 19.70 11.61 -3.09
N CYS A 111 18.54 11.24 -2.54
CA CYS A 111 17.85 12.01 -1.49
C CYS A 111 18.54 12.06 -0.13
N SER A 112 19.29 11.02 0.22
CA SER A 112 20.08 10.98 1.44
C SER A 112 21.12 9.87 1.36
N ARG A 113 22.01 9.80 2.35
CA ARG A 113 22.96 8.69 2.47
C ARG A 113 22.26 7.33 2.65
N GLN A 114 21.09 7.32 3.29
CA GLN A 114 20.34 6.09 3.61
C GLN A 114 19.34 5.71 2.52
N LYS A 115 18.98 6.66 1.64
CA LYS A 115 18.06 6.44 0.51
C LYS A 115 16.78 5.72 0.94
N ASP A 116 16.17 6.09 2.07
CA ASP A 116 15.06 5.32 2.69
C ASP A 116 13.93 4.94 1.72
N CYS A 117 13.64 5.80 0.75
CA CYS A 117 12.65 5.57 -0.30
C CYS A 117 12.95 4.34 -1.20
N THR A 118 14.21 3.95 -1.39
CA THR A 118 14.60 2.75 -2.15
C THR A 118 14.44 1.46 -1.34
N HIS A 119 14.22 1.57 -0.03
CA HIS A 119 14.02 0.44 0.87
C HIS A 119 12.54 0.18 1.20
N MET A 120 11.64 1.04 0.72
CA MET A 120 10.20 0.82 0.82
C MET A 120 9.79 -0.40 -0.02
N GLN A 121 8.70 -1.05 0.38
CA GLN A 121 8.15 -2.17 -0.38
C GLN A 121 7.67 -1.70 -1.76
N ALA A 122 7.72 -2.62 -2.73
CA ALA A 122 7.09 -2.37 -4.01
C ALA A 122 5.59 -2.24 -3.81
N ILE A 123 4.99 -1.27 -4.48
CA ILE A 123 3.55 -1.01 -4.43
C ILE A 123 2.88 -1.63 -5.64
N GLY A 124 1.67 -2.13 -5.45
CA GLY A 124 0.89 -2.81 -6.49
C GLY A 124 -0.55 -3.06 -6.08
N GLU A 125 -0.86 -2.81 -4.81
CA GLU A 125 -2.21 -2.81 -4.28
C GLU A 125 -2.66 -1.35 -4.15
N GLY A 126 -3.95 -1.10 -4.33
CA GLY A 126 -4.41 0.27 -4.23
C GLY A 126 -4.53 0.77 -2.79
N GLY A 127 -4.19 2.05 -2.61
CA GLY A 127 -3.95 2.67 -1.30
C GLY A 127 -2.47 2.67 -0.89
N ASP A 128 -1.62 1.93 -1.60
CA ASP A 128 -0.18 1.96 -1.37
C ASP A 128 0.45 3.30 -1.76
N VAL A 129 1.47 3.71 -1.00
CA VAL A 129 2.23 4.95 -1.20
C VAL A 129 3.72 4.76 -0.93
N ILE A 130 4.56 5.36 -1.78
CA ILE A 130 6.01 5.52 -1.58
C ILE A 130 6.32 7.01 -1.51
N VAL A 131 7.08 7.44 -0.51
CA VAL A 131 7.42 8.86 -0.31
C VAL A 131 8.93 9.06 -0.24
N CYS A 132 9.42 10.03 -1.01
CA CYS A 132 10.77 10.57 -0.91
C CYS A 132 10.69 12.01 -0.38
N ILE A 133 10.73 12.14 0.94
CA ILE A 133 10.58 13.44 1.63
C ILE A 133 11.60 14.49 1.14
N PRO A 134 12.91 14.18 1.00
CA PRO A 134 13.89 15.20 0.60
C PRO A 134 13.65 15.77 -0.80
N HIS A 135 13.07 14.99 -1.71
CA HIS A 135 12.73 15.44 -3.07
C HIS A 135 11.27 15.86 -3.22
N GLY A 136 10.49 15.81 -2.14
CA GLY A 136 9.05 16.10 -2.18
C GLY A 136 8.26 15.17 -3.12
N LEU A 137 8.79 13.98 -3.41
CA LEU A 137 8.19 13.06 -4.37
C LEU A 137 7.29 12.05 -3.67
N THR A 138 6.09 11.85 -4.21
CA THR A 138 5.10 10.89 -3.73
C THR A 138 4.66 10.03 -4.91
N VAL A 139 4.72 8.70 -4.75
CA VAL A 139 4.18 7.73 -5.71
C VAL A 139 2.99 7.06 -5.04
N THR A 140 1.80 7.22 -5.63
CA THR A 140 0.57 6.63 -5.11
C THR A 140 -0.02 5.68 -6.15
N SER A 141 -0.54 4.56 -5.70
CA SER A 141 -1.30 3.63 -6.54
C SER A 141 -2.56 4.29 -7.11
N LEU A 142 -2.83 4.04 -8.39
CA LEU A 142 -4.06 4.48 -9.03
C LEU A 142 -5.19 3.52 -8.62
N GLN A 143 -6.07 3.97 -7.74
CA GLN A 143 -7.38 3.36 -7.49
C GLN A 143 -8.47 4.31 -7.98
N GLY A 144 -9.57 3.77 -8.50
CA GLY A 144 -10.62 4.47 -9.25
C GLY A 144 -11.39 5.61 -8.57
N GLU A 145 -11.08 5.99 -7.34
CA GLU A 145 -11.59 7.19 -6.67
C GLU A 145 -10.51 7.78 -5.76
N ASP A 146 -10.02 8.97 -6.11
CA ASP A 146 -9.11 9.76 -5.28
C ASP A 146 -9.86 10.32 -4.06
N LEU A 147 -9.95 9.53 -2.99
CA LEU A 147 -10.58 9.94 -1.72
C LEU A 147 -9.83 11.09 -1.00
N SER A 148 -8.68 11.52 -1.54
CA SER A 148 -7.86 12.62 -1.01
C SER A 148 -8.34 13.99 -1.52
N ARG A 149 -9.15 14.02 -2.57
CA ARG A 149 -9.70 15.24 -3.13
C ARG A 149 -11.16 15.40 -2.65
N PRO A 150 -11.49 16.44 -1.85
CA PRO A 150 -12.88 16.77 -1.65
C PRO A 150 -13.45 17.18 -3.01
N GLU A 151 -14.38 16.39 -3.54
CA GLU A 151 -15.25 16.84 -4.62
C GLU A 151 -16.12 17.97 -4.06
N ILE A 152 -15.74 19.20 -4.37
CA ILE A 152 -16.57 20.36 -4.08
C ILE A 152 -17.65 20.38 -5.17
N GLY A 153 -18.81 19.82 -4.84
CA GLY A 153 -20.05 20.00 -5.61
C GLY A 153 -20.57 21.42 -5.52
#